data_AF-C1H7Y1-F1
#
_entry.id   AF-C1H7Y1-F1
#
_cell.length_a   1.000
_cell.length_b   1.000
_cell.length_c   1.000
_cell.angle_alpha   90.00
_cell.angle_beta   90.00
_cell.angle_gamma   90.00
#
_symmetry.space_group_name_H-M   'P 1'
#
loop_
_entity.id
_entity.type
_entity.pdbx_description
1 polymer ?
#
loop_
_entity_poly.entity_id
_entity_poly.type
_entity_poly.pdbx_seq_one_letter_code
_entity_poly.pdbx_strand_id
1 'polypeptide(L)'
;MAGGILSAILTYAGWAFLPKYATSFLQTLYYRLTIRAGSPHPSPSSPRYARHYRRIYITVITTYLLYSLYETYHNLRLEGDFYQLLGVLPTTNDKTIKSRFRRLAALHHPDKKQQFQFPGSLGGDGESLDAVFVQLRLAQETLLDPVRRFAYDRFGRGVVEGSKAKTMGQFLYAGLLALLPQYVGGLVVMVLMNLFWFSAWGRYWRFYTFFALLTLELSLLTHQNGIIMPSKHLPPLLTSLLNLETFYLLPFQTLALARNASMTLNVFISQLTPSSSSSSSSSKKQGDRLSPQTQAQLAQLVNMAHANDAEVTRLLQLGLAPFKGDKESVWRLRRGMKEGLILGSVRDALEVREAVRVVRERRGVA
;
A
#
# COMPACT_ATOMS: atom_id res chain seq x y z
N MET A 1 3.26 -2.54 -27.52
CA MET A 1 2.86 -1.40 -26.65
C MET A 1 1.48 -1.60 -26.04
N ALA A 2 0.40 -1.77 -26.82
CA ALA A 2 -0.97 -1.95 -26.29
C ALA A 2 -1.16 -3.20 -25.40
N GLY A 3 -0.55 -4.34 -25.76
CA GLY A 3 -0.61 -5.56 -24.95
C GLY A 3 0.00 -5.41 -23.55
N GLY A 4 1.10 -4.63 -23.42
CA GLY A 4 1.74 -4.34 -22.14
C GLY A 4 0.94 -3.39 -21.26
N ILE A 5 0.22 -2.44 -21.87
CA ILE A 5 -0.71 -1.55 -21.16
C ILE A 5 -1.92 -2.35 -20.67
N LEU A 6 -2.49 -3.22 -21.50
CA LEU A 6 -3.61 -4.08 -21.10
C LEU A 6 -3.21 -5.06 -20.00
N SER A 7 -2.06 -5.70 -20.10
CA SER A 7 -1.57 -6.57 -19.02
C SER A 7 -1.32 -5.78 -17.74
N ALA A 8 -0.74 -4.58 -17.83
CA ALA A 8 -0.55 -3.71 -16.67
C ALA A 8 -1.90 -3.28 -16.05
N ILE A 9 -2.89 -2.89 -16.86
CA ILE A 9 -4.23 -2.54 -16.38
C ILE A 9 -4.89 -3.76 -15.72
N LEU A 10 -4.75 -4.96 -16.31
CA LEU A 10 -5.30 -6.19 -15.73
C LEU A 10 -4.61 -6.55 -14.41
N THR A 11 -3.28 -6.40 -14.31
CA THR A 11 -2.58 -6.61 -13.03
C THR A 11 -2.96 -5.56 -12.00
N TYR A 12 -3.15 -4.30 -12.40
CA TYR A 12 -3.65 -3.23 -11.52
C TYR A 12 -5.11 -3.44 -11.09
N ALA A 13 -5.97 -3.89 -12.00
CA ALA A 13 -7.36 -4.24 -11.70
C ALA A 13 -7.40 -5.43 -10.73
N GLY A 14 -6.59 -6.45 -11.00
CA GLY A 14 -6.33 -7.55 -10.07
C GLY A 14 -5.97 -7.01 -8.68
N TRP A 15 -5.01 -6.09 -8.60
CA TRP A 15 -4.60 -5.39 -7.36
C TRP A 15 -5.71 -4.63 -6.63
N ALA A 16 -6.66 -4.05 -7.37
CA ALA A 16 -7.75 -3.26 -6.78
C ALA A 16 -8.85 -4.14 -6.17
N PHE A 17 -9.02 -5.36 -6.70
CA PHE A 17 -10.10 -6.27 -6.30
C PHE A 17 -9.62 -7.44 -5.43
N LEU A 18 -8.43 -8.01 -5.68
CA LEU A 18 -7.90 -9.15 -4.92
C LEU A 18 -7.91 -8.91 -3.41
N PRO A 19 -7.44 -7.76 -2.89
CA PRO A 19 -7.40 -7.53 -1.45
C PRO A 19 -8.78 -7.61 -0.81
N LYS A 20 -9.81 -7.09 -1.50
CA LYS A 20 -11.20 -7.11 -1.00
C LYS A 20 -11.72 -8.55 -0.90
N TYR A 21 -11.49 -9.37 -1.91
CA TYR A 21 -11.89 -10.78 -1.90
C TYR A 21 -11.08 -11.60 -0.90
N ALA A 22 -9.77 -11.39 -0.83
CA ALA A 22 -8.91 -12.05 0.14
C ALA A 22 -9.34 -11.71 1.58
N THR A 23 -9.73 -10.46 1.84
CA THR A 23 -10.20 -10.07 3.18
C THR A 23 -11.54 -10.65 3.58
N SER A 24 -12.51 -10.73 2.67
CA SER A 24 -13.79 -11.37 3.01
C SER A 24 -13.56 -12.85 3.32
N PHE A 25 -12.73 -13.53 2.53
CA PHE A 25 -12.35 -14.92 2.78
C PHE A 25 -11.61 -15.09 4.11
N LEU A 26 -10.58 -14.28 4.39
CA LEU A 26 -9.85 -14.31 5.66
C LEU A 26 -10.73 -13.96 6.86
N GLN A 27 -11.70 -13.06 6.70
CA GLN A 27 -12.65 -12.75 7.77
C GLN A 27 -13.56 -13.93 8.07
N THR A 28 -14.08 -14.61 7.04
CA THR A 28 -14.85 -15.85 7.21
C THR A 28 -14.02 -16.93 7.90
N LEU A 29 -12.76 -17.10 7.51
CA LEU A 29 -11.84 -18.04 8.14
C LEU A 29 -11.52 -17.66 9.60
N TYR A 30 -11.29 -16.37 9.86
CA TYR A 30 -11.03 -15.84 11.20
C TYR A 30 -12.20 -16.11 12.14
N TYR A 31 -13.43 -15.87 11.69
CA TYR A 31 -14.62 -16.18 12.49
C TYR A 31 -14.81 -17.68 12.68
N ARG A 32 -14.56 -18.49 11.66
CA ARG A 32 -14.62 -19.95 11.77
C ARG A 32 -13.65 -20.50 12.83
N LEU A 33 -12.49 -19.87 13.02
CA LEU A 33 -11.47 -20.30 13.99
C LEU A 33 -11.66 -19.70 15.39
N THR A 34 -12.02 -18.42 15.50
CA THR A 34 -12.04 -17.69 16.78
C THR A 34 -13.39 -17.72 17.48
N ILE A 35 -14.50 -17.80 16.73
CA ILE A 35 -15.83 -17.85 17.30
C ILE A 35 -16.16 -19.31 17.58
N ARG A 36 -16.29 -19.66 18.87
CA ARG A 36 -16.73 -20.99 19.33
C ARG A 36 -18.07 -21.32 18.66
N ALA A 37 -18.16 -22.54 18.10
CA ALA A 37 -19.37 -23.06 17.47
C ALA A 37 -20.59 -22.82 18.37
N GLY A 38 -21.56 -22.04 17.89
CA GLY A 38 -22.81 -21.72 18.59
C GLY A 38 -23.05 -20.24 18.94
N SER A 39 -22.05 -19.37 18.92
CA SER A 39 -22.29 -17.91 19.09
C SER A 39 -22.57 -17.22 17.74
N PRO A 40 -23.55 -16.30 17.68
CA PRO A 40 -23.99 -15.68 16.42
C PRO A 40 -22.85 -14.85 15.80
N HIS A 41 -22.66 -15.00 14.49
CA HIS A 41 -21.74 -14.17 13.73
C HIS A 41 -22.16 -12.69 13.88
N PRO A 42 -21.21 -11.76 14.09
CA PRO A 42 -21.55 -10.34 14.13
C PRO A 42 -22.17 -9.95 12.78
N SER A 43 -23.36 -9.36 12.81
CA SER A 43 -24.04 -8.90 11.59
C SER A 43 -23.16 -7.87 10.85
N PRO A 44 -23.24 -7.80 9.50
CA PRO A 44 -22.46 -6.83 8.72
C PRO A 44 -22.77 -5.37 9.08
N SER A 45 -23.92 -5.11 9.71
CA SER A 45 -24.30 -3.80 10.25
C SER A 45 -23.61 -3.43 11.57
N SER A 46 -22.98 -4.37 12.25
CA SER A 46 -22.34 -4.13 13.55
C SER A 46 -21.00 -3.40 13.39
N PRO A 47 -20.70 -2.37 14.21
CA PRO A 47 -19.39 -1.70 14.18
C PRO A 47 -18.22 -2.64 14.51
N ARG A 48 -18.47 -3.79 15.16
CA ARG A 48 -17.45 -4.80 15.43
C ARG A 48 -16.98 -5.49 14.15
N TYR A 49 -17.89 -5.83 13.24
CA TYR A 49 -17.57 -6.46 11.94
C TYR A 49 -16.64 -5.56 11.12
N ALA A 50 -16.98 -4.26 11.02
CA ALA A 50 -16.18 -3.28 10.29
C ALA A 50 -14.75 -3.11 10.85
N ARG A 51 -14.57 -3.17 12.18
CA ARG A 51 -13.24 -3.12 12.81
C ARG A 51 -12.39 -4.34 12.47
N HIS A 52 -12.97 -5.54 12.53
CA HIS A 52 -12.26 -6.77 12.17
C HIS A 52 -11.88 -6.78 10.70
N TYR A 53 -12.83 -6.47 9.81
CA TYR A 53 -12.56 -6.35 8.37
C TYR A 53 -11.42 -5.36 8.10
N ARG A 54 -11.44 -4.18 8.72
CA ARG A 54 -10.37 -3.17 8.53
C ARG A 54 -9.00 -3.66 8.98
N ARG A 55 -8.90 -4.34 10.13
CA ARG A 55 -7.62 -4.89 10.61
C ARG A 55 -7.08 -5.94 9.64
N ILE A 56 -7.93 -6.87 9.22
CA ILE A 56 -7.57 -7.93 8.26
C ILE A 56 -7.17 -7.30 6.91
N TYR A 57 -7.90 -6.28 6.46
CA TYR A 57 -7.59 -5.55 5.23
C TYR A 57 -6.24 -4.85 5.25
N ILE A 58 -5.93 -4.16 6.35
CA ILE A 58 -4.59 -3.57 6.52
C ILE A 58 -3.53 -4.67 6.44
N THR A 59 -3.69 -5.78 7.17
CA THR A 59 -2.70 -6.86 7.16
C THR A 59 -2.51 -7.47 5.77
N VAL A 60 -3.59 -7.78 5.06
CA VAL A 60 -3.54 -8.35 3.71
C VAL A 60 -2.81 -7.43 2.76
N ILE A 61 -3.14 -6.12 2.75
CA ILE A 61 -2.46 -5.21 1.83
C ILE A 61 -1.00 -4.97 2.26
N THR A 62 -0.68 -4.92 3.54
CA THR A 62 0.72 -4.78 3.97
C THR A 62 1.57 -5.99 3.55
N THR A 63 1.04 -7.21 3.69
CA THR A 63 1.71 -8.42 3.21
C THR A 63 1.85 -8.40 1.69
N TYR A 64 0.82 -7.95 0.98
CA TYR A 64 0.85 -7.81 -0.47
C TYR A 64 1.88 -6.76 -0.93
N LEU A 65 1.95 -5.60 -0.27
CA LEU A 65 2.94 -4.55 -0.54
C LEU A 65 4.35 -5.11 -0.35
N LEU A 66 4.60 -5.83 0.74
CA LEU A 66 5.88 -6.48 0.99
C LEU A 66 6.22 -7.51 -0.09
N TYR A 67 5.23 -8.32 -0.50
CA TYR A 67 5.39 -9.27 -1.60
C TYR A 67 5.73 -8.56 -2.91
N SER A 68 5.05 -7.46 -3.26
CA SER A 68 5.32 -6.73 -4.50
C SER A 68 6.71 -6.09 -4.52
N LEU A 69 7.17 -5.56 -3.37
CA LEU A 69 8.55 -5.09 -3.25
C LEU A 69 9.54 -6.23 -3.45
N TYR A 70 9.31 -7.37 -2.79
CA TYR A 70 10.15 -8.55 -2.93
C TYR A 70 10.15 -9.11 -4.36
N GLU A 71 8.99 -9.19 -5.01
CA GLU A 71 8.83 -9.64 -6.39
C GLU A 71 9.61 -8.74 -7.34
N THR A 72 9.50 -7.41 -7.21
CA THR A 72 10.30 -6.51 -8.06
C THR A 72 11.79 -6.62 -7.80
N TYR A 73 12.20 -6.79 -6.55
CA TYR A 73 13.59 -7.05 -6.23
C TYR A 73 14.09 -8.36 -6.86
N HIS A 74 13.30 -9.43 -6.76
CA HIS A 74 13.61 -10.72 -7.34
C HIS A 74 13.68 -10.66 -8.87
N ASN A 75 12.74 -9.97 -9.51
CA ASN A 75 12.73 -9.76 -10.95
C ASN A 75 13.96 -8.97 -11.42
N LEU A 76 14.37 -7.92 -10.69
CA LEU A 76 15.60 -7.18 -10.97
C LEU A 76 16.85 -8.08 -10.86
N ARG A 77 16.88 -9.00 -9.89
CA ARG A 77 17.96 -9.98 -9.74
C ARG A 77 17.98 -11.02 -10.87
N LEU A 78 16.81 -11.44 -11.35
CA LEU A 78 16.68 -12.38 -12.47
C LEU A 78 17.08 -11.77 -13.80
N GLU A 79 16.74 -10.50 -14.05
CA GLU A 79 17.11 -9.80 -15.28
C GLU A 79 18.63 -9.72 -15.48
N GLY A 80 19.38 -9.76 -14.37
CA GLY A 80 20.82 -9.88 -14.33
C GLY A 80 21.57 -8.60 -14.72
N ASP A 81 22.66 -8.34 -14.01
CA ASP A 81 23.55 -7.20 -14.28
C ASP A 81 24.80 -7.61 -15.03
N PHE A 82 25.41 -6.68 -15.79
CA PHE A 82 26.72 -6.90 -16.43
C PHE A 82 27.82 -7.17 -15.39
N TYR A 83 27.71 -6.57 -14.21
CA TYR A 83 28.61 -6.82 -13.09
C TYR A 83 28.44 -8.24 -12.52
N GLN A 84 27.20 -8.69 -12.33
CA GLN A 84 26.89 -10.03 -11.85
C GLN A 84 27.28 -11.09 -12.89
N LEU A 85 27.07 -10.80 -14.17
CA LEU A 85 27.45 -11.65 -15.30
C LEU A 85 28.97 -11.90 -15.35
N LEU A 86 29.78 -10.86 -15.09
CA LEU A 86 31.25 -11.00 -15.01
C LEU A 86 31.75 -11.47 -13.63
N GLY A 87 30.89 -11.49 -12.61
CA GLY A 87 31.26 -11.79 -11.23
C GLY A 87 32.23 -10.74 -10.65
N VAL A 88 32.05 -9.48 -10.99
CA VAL A 88 32.86 -8.34 -10.53
C VAL A 88 32.02 -7.36 -9.74
N LEU A 89 32.65 -6.63 -8.81
CA LEU A 89 31.99 -5.53 -8.12
C LEU A 89 32.06 -4.25 -8.97
N PRO A 90 31.11 -3.31 -8.82
CA PRO A 90 31.15 -2.02 -9.51
C PRO A 90 32.37 -1.14 -9.16
N THR A 91 33.10 -1.46 -8.08
CA THR A 91 34.31 -0.75 -7.67
C THR A 91 35.60 -1.36 -8.25
N THR A 92 35.50 -2.44 -9.03
CA THR A 92 36.67 -3.17 -9.50
C THR A 92 37.37 -2.47 -10.66
N ASN A 93 38.70 -2.57 -10.71
CA ASN A 93 39.55 -1.98 -11.75
C ASN A 93 39.41 -2.72 -13.10
N ASP A 94 39.48 -2.01 -14.22
CA ASP A 94 39.36 -2.51 -15.59
C ASP A 94 40.26 -3.72 -15.90
N LYS A 95 41.45 -3.81 -15.29
CA LYS A 95 42.34 -4.99 -15.43
C LYS A 95 41.66 -6.28 -14.95
N THR A 96 40.92 -6.20 -13.84
CA THR A 96 40.20 -7.35 -13.27
C THR A 96 39.00 -7.73 -14.14
N ILE A 97 38.30 -6.75 -14.72
CA ILE A 97 37.18 -6.93 -15.65
C ILE A 97 37.66 -7.72 -16.86
N LYS A 98 38.79 -7.31 -17.48
CA LYS A 98 39.42 -8.06 -18.59
C LYS A 98 39.85 -9.46 -18.18
N SER A 99 40.40 -9.63 -16.97
CA SER A 99 40.83 -10.95 -16.48
C SER A 99 39.65 -11.91 -16.30
N ARG A 100 38.57 -11.45 -15.67
CA ARG A 100 37.35 -12.22 -15.44
C ARG A 100 36.65 -12.57 -16.74
N PHE A 101 36.54 -11.61 -17.66
CA PHE A 101 36.02 -11.87 -19.00
C PHE A 101 36.82 -12.97 -19.70
N ARG A 102 38.16 -12.90 -19.74
CA ARG A 102 38.98 -13.95 -20.37
C ARG A 102 38.73 -15.33 -19.78
N ARG A 103 38.58 -15.44 -18.47
CA ARG A 103 38.27 -16.70 -17.79
C ARG A 103 36.89 -17.23 -18.18
N LEU A 104 35.86 -16.39 -18.19
CA LEU A 104 34.50 -16.78 -18.55
C LEU A 104 34.35 -17.09 -20.04
N ALA A 105 34.98 -16.28 -20.90
CA ALA A 105 35.04 -16.48 -22.34
C ALA A 105 35.71 -17.81 -22.71
N ALA A 106 36.77 -18.22 -21.99
CA ALA A 106 37.40 -19.53 -22.19
C ALA A 106 36.48 -20.70 -21.78
N LEU A 107 35.62 -20.51 -20.78
CA LEU A 107 34.67 -21.53 -20.33
C LEU A 107 33.48 -21.67 -21.29
N HIS A 108 32.98 -20.55 -21.83
CA HIS A 108 31.83 -20.46 -22.72
C HIS A 108 32.21 -20.31 -24.20
N HIS A 109 33.45 -20.64 -24.59
CA HIS A 109 33.89 -20.48 -25.97
C HIS A 109 33.09 -21.42 -26.90
N PRO A 110 32.63 -20.96 -28.09
CA PRO A 110 31.85 -21.79 -29.01
C PRO A 110 32.61 -23.02 -29.49
N ASP A 111 33.95 -22.99 -29.47
CA ASP A 111 34.80 -24.12 -29.85
C ASP A 111 34.60 -25.36 -28.95
N LYS A 112 34.24 -25.16 -27.67
CA LYS A 112 33.96 -26.27 -26.75
C LYS A 112 32.66 -27.03 -27.11
N LYS A 113 31.80 -26.46 -27.97
CA LYS A 113 30.62 -27.15 -28.52
C LYS A 113 31.00 -28.37 -29.33
N GLN A 114 32.15 -28.36 -30.02
CA GLN A 114 32.55 -29.47 -30.89
C GLN A 114 32.92 -30.73 -30.09
N GLN A 115 33.44 -30.58 -28.87
CA GLN A 115 33.90 -31.72 -28.08
C GLN A 115 32.78 -32.44 -27.33
N PHE A 116 31.69 -31.75 -26.97
CA PHE A 116 30.54 -32.32 -26.26
C PHE A 116 29.35 -32.66 -27.16
N GLN A 117 29.51 -32.54 -28.47
CA GLN A 117 28.53 -33.02 -29.44
C GLN A 117 28.60 -34.55 -29.53
N PHE A 118 28.11 -35.25 -28.50
CA PHE A 118 27.73 -36.65 -28.63
C PHE A 118 26.49 -36.73 -29.54
N PRO A 119 26.49 -37.53 -30.62
CA PRO A 119 25.35 -37.71 -31.50
C PRO A 119 24.30 -38.56 -30.77
N GLY A 120 23.43 -37.89 -30.00
CA GLY A 120 22.41 -38.57 -29.19
C GLY A 120 21.74 -37.70 -28.14
N SER A 121 22.30 -36.54 -27.79
CA SER A 121 21.55 -35.55 -27.01
C SER A 121 20.56 -34.84 -27.93
N LEU A 122 19.29 -35.24 -27.84
CA LEU A 122 18.13 -34.54 -28.38
C LEU A 122 18.28 -33.02 -28.23
N GLY A 123 18.04 -32.30 -29.32
CA GLY A 123 18.27 -30.88 -29.45
C GLY A 123 17.55 -30.03 -28.39
N GLY A 124 18.22 -28.96 -27.94
CA GLY A 124 17.61 -27.97 -27.07
C GLY A 124 18.51 -26.80 -26.69
N ASP A 125 19.79 -27.03 -26.36
CA ASP A 125 20.54 -26.00 -25.60
C ASP A 125 21.63 -25.27 -26.40
N GLY A 126 21.76 -25.54 -27.70
CA GLY A 126 22.82 -24.99 -28.57
C GLY A 126 22.80 -23.47 -28.72
N GLU A 127 21.62 -22.84 -28.61
CA GLU A 127 21.42 -21.39 -28.72
C GLU A 127 21.89 -20.64 -27.46
N SER A 128 21.95 -21.32 -26.31
CA SER A 128 22.23 -20.70 -25.01
C SER A 128 23.68 -20.22 -24.86
N LEU A 129 24.67 -21.01 -25.28
CA LEU A 129 26.09 -20.66 -25.08
C LEU A 129 26.55 -19.48 -25.92
N ASP A 130 26.11 -19.39 -27.18
CA ASP A 130 26.47 -18.27 -28.05
C ASP A 130 25.82 -16.97 -27.56
N ALA A 131 24.55 -17.04 -27.13
CA ALA A 131 23.86 -15.91 -26.52
C ALA A 131 24.58 -15.43 -25.24
N VAL A 132 25.01 -16.36 -24.38
CA VAL A 132 25.79 -16.04 -23.18
C VAL A 132 27.14 -15.41 -23.54
N PHE A 133 27.84 -15.91 -24.55
CA PHE A 133 29.10 -15.33 -25.00
C PHE A 133 28.93 -13.91 -25.56
N VAL A 134 27.90 -13.68 -26.37
CA VAL A 134 27.55 -12.34 -26.89
C VAL A 134 27.24 -11.39 -25.72
N GLN A 135 26.47 -11.84 -24.73
CA GLN A 135 26.16 -11.05 -23.56
C GLN A 135 27.40 -10.73 -22.71
N LEU A 136 28.31 -11.70 -22.53
CA LEU A 136 29.59 -11.50 -21.83
C LEU A 136 30.46 -10.46 -22.55
N ARG A 137 30.49 -10.51 -23.88
CA ARG A 137 31.23 -9.55 -24.70
C ARG A 137 30.63 -8.15 -24.60
N LEU A 138 29.30 -8.01 -24.71
CA LEU A 138 28.61 -6.73 -24.51
C LEU A 138 28.84 -6.17 -23.10
N ALA A 139 28.78 -7.01 -22.07
CA ALA A 139 29.07 -6.62 -20.70
C ALA A 139 30.52 -6.09 -20.56
N GLN A 140 31.50 -6.76 -21.17
CA GLN A 140 32.89 -6.28 -21.15
C GLN A 140 33.04 -4.94 -21.89
N GLU A 141 32.51 -4.84 -23.12
CA GLU A 141 32.65 -3.63 -23.95
C GLU A 141 31.98 -2.41 -23.33
N THR A 142 30.85 -2.61 -22.63
CA THR A 142 30.14 -1.52 -21.93
C THR A 142 30.85 -1.09 -20.66
N LEU A 143 31.43 -2.03 -19.90
CA LEU A 143 32.12 -1.72 -18.64
C LEU A 143 33.53 -1.13 -18.83
N LEU A 144 34.21 -1.41 -19.94
CA LEU A 144 35.55 -0.87 -20.23
C LEU A 144 35.53 0.56 -20.76
N ASP A 145 34.45 0.97 -21.42
CA ASP A 145 34.28 2.35 -21.87
C ASP A 145 33.65 3.18 -20.75
N PRO A 146 34.33 4.20 -20.21
CA PRO A 146 33.80 5.01 -19.12
C PRO A 146 32.47 5.70 -19.48
N VAL A 147 32.26 6.04 -20.75
CA VAL A 147 31.03 6.71 -21.21
C VAL A 147 29.87 5.73 -21.23
N ARG A 148 30.08 4.51 -21.77
CA ARG A 148 29.05 3.46 -21.80
C ARG A 148 28.74 2.94 -20.40
N ARG A 149 29.76 2.78 -19.55
CA ARG A 149 29.60 2.42 -18.14
C ARG A 149 28.73 3.43 -17.40
N PHE A 150 28.99 4.72 -17.58
CA PHE A 150 28.18 5.78 -17.01
C PHE A 150 26.72 5.72 -17.49
N ALA A 151 26.49 5.48 -18.78
CA ALA A 151 25.14 5.34 -19.33
C ALA A 151 24.42 4.10 -18.80
N TYR A 152 25.14 2.97 -18.71
CA TYR A 152 24.64 1.71 -18.19
C TYR A 152 24.22 1.82 -16.72
N ASP A 153 25.05 2.40 -15.86
CA ASP A 153 24.79 2.51 -14.43
C ASP A 153 23.50 3.29 -14.13
N ARG A 154 23.15 4.27 -14.98
CA ARG A 154 21.98 5.17 -14.78
C ARG A 154 20.71 4.72 -15.47
N PHE A 155 20.82 4.20 -16.69
CA PHE A 155 19.65 3.90 -17.53
C PHE A 155 19.46 2.40 -17.81
N GLY A 156 20.45 1.57 -17.49
CA GLY A 156 20.42 0.13 -17.76
C GLY A 156 20.74 -0.22 -19.22
N ARG A 157 20.52 -1.49 -19.58
CA ARG A 157 20.89 -2.08 -20.88
C ARG A 157 20.19 -1.41 -22.07
N GLY A 158 18.90 -1.11 -21.92
CA GLY A 158 18.05 -0.66 -23.03
C GLY A 158 18.53 0.62 -23.71
N VAL A 159 19.10 1.58 -22.95
CA VAL A 159 19.64 2.82 -23.53
C VAL A 159 21.01 2.60 -24.16
N VAL A 160 21.82 1.70 -23.61
CA VAL A 160 23.16 1.41 -24.14
C VAL A 160 23.08 0.64 -25.47
N GLU A 161 22.16 -0.30 -25.58
CA GLU A 161 21.94 -1.09 -26.80
C GLU A 161 21.13 -0.31 -27.86
N GLY A 162 20.14 0.48 -27.42
CA GLY A 162 19.25 1.23 -28.31
C GLY A 162 19.83 2.55 -28.84
N SER A 163 20.86 3.11 -28.19
CA SER A 163 21.41 4.41 -28.56
C SER A 163 22.73 4.29 -29.32
N LYS A 164 22.81 4.97 -30.47
CA LYS A 164 24.07 5.16 -31.24
C LYS A 164 24.95 6.28 -30.69
N ALA A 165 24.67 6.77 -29.48
CA ALA A 165 25.42 7.85 -28.85
C ALA A 165 26.89 7.45 -28.61
N LYS A 166 27.79 8.43 -28.76
CA LYS A 166 29.22 8.26 -28.48
C LYS A 166 29.69 9.09 -27.28
N THR A 167 29.01 10.19 -27.02
CA THR A 167 29.39 11.15 -25.98
C THR A 167 28.46 11.04 -24.77
N MET A 168 29.01 11.29 -23.58
CA MET A 168 28.27 11.30 -22.31
C MET A 168 26.98 12.14 -22.35
N GLY A 169 27.04 13.35 -22.92
CA GLY A 169 25.87 14.22 -23.07
C GLY A 169 24.79 13.66 -24.00
N GLN A 170 25.17 12.95 -25.06
CA GLN A 170 24.22 12.30 -25.97
C GLN A 170 23.52 11.12 -25.30
N PHE A 171 24.24 10.34 -24.49
CA PHE A 171 23.63 9.28 -23.68
C PHE A 171 22.66 9.82 -22.63
N LEU A 172 23.03 10.91 -21.96
CA LEU A 172 22.13 11.59 -21.01
C LEU A 172 20.86 12.09 -21.71
N TYR A 173 21.00 12.75 -22.86
CA TYR A 173 19.86 13.23 -23.62
C TYR A 173 18.96 12.07 -24.10
N ALA A 174 19.56 11.01 -24.65
CA ALA A 174 18.83 9.83 -25.09
C ALA A 174 18.09 9.13 -23.94
N GLY A 175 18.75 8.99 -22.78
CA GLY A 175 18.14 8.40 -21.59
C GLY A 175 17.01 9.27 -21.01
N LEU A 176 17.20 10.59 -20.93
CA LEU A 176 16.16 11.52 -20.51
C LEU A 176 14.96 11.50 -21.47
N LEU A 177 15.21 11.46 -22.78
CA LEU A 177 14.15 11.38 -23.79
C LEU A 177 13.38 10.05 -23.70
N ALA A 178 14.05 8.94 -23.38
CA ALA A 178 13.41 7.65 -23.16
C ALA A 178 12.53 7.63 -21.90
N LEU A 179 12.89 8.41 -20.88
CA LEU A 179 12.13 8.54 -19.63
C LEU A 179 10.94 9.50 -19.76
N LEU A 180 11.05 10.52 -20.61
CA LEU A 180 10.08 11.61 -20.73
C LEU A 180 8.62 11.14 -20.98
N PRO A 181 8.35 10.15 -21.86
CA PRO A 181 6.99 9.63 -22.03
C PRO A 181 6.38 9.05 -20.75
N GLN A 182 7.19 8.44 -19.88
CA GLN A 182 6.71 7.87 -18.62
C GLN A 182 6.34 8.96 -17.61
N TYR A 183 7.13 10.04 -17.50
CA TYR A 183 6.81 11.16 -16.60
C TYR A 183 5.67 12.01 -17.11
N VAL A 184 5.71 12.41 -18.38
CA VAL A 184 4.66 13.24 -18.97
C VAL A 184 3.36 12.45 -19.03
N GLY A 185 3.41 11.18 -19.46
CA GLY A 185 2.25 10.29 -19.42
C GLY A 185 1.72 10.11 -18.00
N GLY A 186 2.61 9.88 -17.03
CA GLY A 186 2.24 9.77 -15.62
C GLY A 186 1.58 11.04 -15.08
N LEU A 187 2.12 12.22 -15.38
CA LEU A 187 1.57 13.51 -14.98
C LEU A 187 0.20 13.74 -15.64
N VAL A 188 0.09 13.52 -16.95
CA VAL A 188 -1.17 13.67 -17.69
C VAL A 188 -2.23 12.74 -17.12
N VAL A 189 -1.90 11.47 -16.88
CA VAL A 189 -2.82 10.51 -16.24
C VAL A 189 -3.18 10.96 -14.83
N MET A 190 -2.24 11.47 -14.04
CA MET A 190 -2.52 11.98 -12.69
C MET A 190 -3.46 13.20 -12.72
N VAL A 191 -3.26 14.13 -13.65
CA VAL A 191 -4.11 15.33 -13.82
C VAL A 191 -5.51 14.93 -14.30
N LEU A 192 -5.60 14.06 -15.32
CA LEU A 192 -6.88 13.53 -15.82
C LEU A 192 -7.64 12.77 -14.73
N MET A 193 -6.95 11.91 -13.97
CA MET A 193 -7.58 11.15 -12.89
C MET A 193 -8.01 12.05 -11.71
N ASN A 194 -7.28 13.15 -11.46
CA ASN A 194 -7.65 14.16 -10.48
C ASN A 194 -8.92 14.94 -10.85
N LEU A 195 -9.10 15.20 -12.15
CA LEU A 195 -10.24 15.97 -12.67
C LEU A 195 -11.51 15.13 -12.79
N PHE A 196 -11.40 13.89 -13.29
CA PHE A 196 -12.56 13.11 -13.70
C PHE A 196 -13.05 12.07 -12.68
N TRP A 197 -12.19 11.41 -11.89
CA TRP A 197 -12.58 10.07 -11.42
C TRP A 197 -12.15 9.58 -10.02
N PHE A 198 -11.51 10.36 -9.15
CA PHE A 198 -11.21 9.82 -7.80
C PHE A 198 -11.45 10.79 -6.64
N SER A 199 -11.96 10.18 -5.56
CA SER A 199 -12.11 10.74 -4.21
C SER A 199 -11.06 11.79 -3.85
N ALA A 200 -11.48 12.87 -3.18
CA ALA A 200 -10.60 13.93 -2.70
C ALA A 200 -9.46 13.44 -1.80
N TRP A 201 -9.61 12.23 -1.26
CA TRP A 201 -8.69 11.57 -0.38
C TRP A 201 -7.50 10.96 -1.12
N GLY A 202 -6.28 11.31 -0.70
CA GLY A 202 -5.04 10.87 -1.35
C GLY A 202 -4.54 11.75 -2.50
N ARG A 203 -5.27 12.82 -2.89
CA ARG A 203 -4.81 13.77 -3.94
C ARG A 203 -3.43 14.34 -3.63
N TYR A 204 -3.24 14.88 -2.43
CA TYR A 204 -1.95 15.42 -1.99
C TYR A 204 -0.85 14.36 -2.00
N TRP A 205 -1.17 13.15 -1.53
CA TRP A 205 -0.19 12.08 -1.43
C TRP A 205 0.26 11.58 -2.81
N ARG A 206 -0.64 11.54 -3.80
CA ARG A 206 -0.33 11.27 -5.20
C ARG A 206 0.70 12.23 -5.76
N PHE A 207 0.43 13.52 -5.70
CA PHE A 207 1.38 14.53 -6.17
C PHE A 207 2.69 14.48 -5.39
N TYR A 208 2.62 14.34 -4.05
CA TYR A 208 3.82 14.25 -3.22
C TYR A 208 4.71 13.07 -3.64
N THR A 209 4.16 11.86 -3.76
CA THR A 209 4.95 10.68 -4.19
C THR A 209 5.54 10.84 -5.58
N PHE A 210 4.79 11.46 -6.51
CA PHE A 210 5.28 11.71 -7.87
C PHE A 210 6.44 12.70 -7.90
N PHE A 211 6.30 13.84 -7.24
CA PHE A 211 7.38 14.83 -7.17
C PHE A 211 8.58 14.33 -6.36
N ALA A 212 8.35 13.59 -5.27
CA ALA A 212 9.42 12.98 -4.49
C ALA A 212 10.23 11.99 -5.33
N LEU A 213 9.56 11.13 -6.12
CA LEU A 213 10.24 10.29 -7.10
C LEU A 213 11.01 11.11 -8.12
N LEU A 214 10.38 12.11 -8.75
CA LEU A 214 11.03 12.94 -9.76
C LEU A 214 12.31 13.59 -9.20
N THR A 215 12.26 14.12 -7.97
CA THR A 215 13.45 14.67 -7.30
C THR A 215 14.51 13.62 -6.98
N LEU A 216 14.09 12.40 -6.60
CA LEU A 216 15.01 11.28 -6.36
C LEU A 216 15.68 10.83 -7.65
N GLU A 217 14.94 10.77 -8.76
CA GLU A 217 15.48 10.43 -10.07
C GLU A 217 16.50 11.47 -10.52
N LEU A 218 16.14 12.74 -10.41
CA LEU A 218 17.01 13.83 -10.82
C LEU A 218 18.27 13.87 -9.97
N SER A 219 18.18 13.57 -8.66
CA SER A 219 19.37 13.47 -7.81
C SER A 219 20.25 12.28 -8.18
N LEU A 220 19.69 11.10 -8.46
CA LEU A 220 20.46 9.94 -8.93
C LEU A 220 21.08 10.18 -10.32
N LEU A 221 20.39 10.88 -11.21
CA LEU A 221 20.86 11.20 -12.56
C LEU A 221 21.85 12.36 -12.60
N THR A 222 21.88 13.26 -11.62
CA THR A 222 22.84 14.37 -11.54
C THR A 222 24.07 13.99 -10.72
N HIS A 223 23.93 13.14 -9.70
CA HIS A 223 25.05 12.79 -8.84
C HIS A 223 26.11 11.98 -9.59
N GLN A 224 27.35 12.47 -9.63
CA GLN A 224 28.44 11.91 -10.46
C GLN A 224 28.81 10.48 -10.07
N ASN A 225 28.82 10.18 -8.78
CA ASN A 225 29.10 8.84 -8.25
C ASN A 225 27.76 8.14 -7.99
N GLY A 226 27.26 7.33 -8.91
CA GLY A 226 26.02 6.57 -8.68
C GLY A 226 26.10 5.93 -7.30
N ILE A 227 25.16 6.27 -6.41
CA ILE A 227 25.15 5.75 -5.03
C ILE A 227 24.88 4.25 -5.16
N ILE A 228 25.96 3.49 -5.23
CA ILE A 228 25.92 2.05 -5.04
C ILE A 228 25.60 1.91 -3.57
N MET A 229 24.37 1.57 -3.21
CA MET A 229 24.00 1.35 -1.81
C MET A 229 24.88 0.20 -1.29
N PRO A 230 25.94 0.46 -0.50
CA PRO A 230 26.76 -0.61 0.02
C PRO A 230 25.98 -1.21 1.18
N SER A 231 25.96 -2.54 1.32
CA SER A 231 25.27 -3.28 2.40
C SER A 231 25.56 -2.78 3.83
N LYS A 232 26.60 -1.94 4.03
CA LYS A 232 27.01 -1.38 5.32
C LYS A 232 25.92 -0.58 6.06
N HIS A 233 24.88 -0.09 5.38
CA HIS A 233 23.80 0.68 6.01
C HIS A 233 22.56 -0.15 6.37
N LEU A 234 22.52 -1.44 6.03
CA LEU A 234 21.36 -2.29 6.34
C LEU A 234 21.54 -2.97 7.71
N PRO A 235 20.47 -3.08 8.52
CA PRO A 235 20.53 -3.79 9.80
C PRO A 235 20.83 -5.28 9.57
N PRO A 236 21.65 -5.91 10.45
CA PRO A 236 22.18 -7.26 10.24
C PRO A 236 21.09 -8.35 10.13
N LEU A 237 19.93 -8.12 10.76
CA LEU A 237 18.77 -9.01 10.67
C LEU A 237 18.20 -9.13 9.25
N LEU A 238 18.24 -8.04 8.47
CA LEU A 238 17.77 -8.06 7.09
C LEU A 238 18.82 -8.69 6.17
N THR A 239 20.11 -8.48 6.46
CA THR A 239 21.20 -9.05 5.63
C THR A 239 21.25 -10.56 5.68
N SER A 240 20.93 -11.17 6.83
CA SER A 240 20.87 -12.64 6.96
C SER A 240 19.64 -13.23 6.30
N LEU A 241 18.44 -12.64 6.50
CA LEU A 241 17.20 -13.16 5.90
C LEU A 241 17.19 -13.08 4.36
N LEU A 242 17.87 -12.08 3.79
CA LEU A 242 17.86 -11.83 2.36
C LEU A 242 19.15 -12.29 1.65
N ASN A 243 20.06 -13.03 2.32
CA ASN A 243 21.36 -13.48 1.77
C ASN A 243 22.11 -12.37 1.01
N LEU A 244 22.31 -11.24 1.68
CA LEU A 244 22.78 -9.97 1.08
C LEU A 244 24.30 -9.81 1.01
N GLU A 245 25.07 -10.91 0.92
CA GLU A 245 26.55 -10.87 1.00
C GLU A 245 27.19 -10.02 -0.12
N THR A 246 26.58 -9.93 -1.30
CA THR A 246 27.03 -9.09 -2.42
C THR A 246 25.99 -8.03 -2.79
N PHE A 247 25.41 -7.34 -1.81
CA PHE A 247 24.41 -6.31 -2.10
C PHE A 247 25.07 -5.03 -2.63
N TYR A 248 25.06 -4.91 -3.95
CA TYR A 248 25.06 -3.64 -4.65
C TYR A 248 23.80 -3.59 -5.50
N LEU A 249 23.17 -2.42 -5.55
CA LEU A 249 22.11 -2.10 -6.49
C LEU A 249 22.58 -0.94 -7.35
N LEU A 250 22.40 -1.06 -8.66
CA LEU A 250 22.72 0.02 -9.59
C LEU A 250 21.67 1.13 -9.47
N PRO A 251 22.03 2.40 -9.79
CA PRO A 251 21.08 3.51 -9.78
C PRO A 251 19.78 3.25 -10.55
N PHE A 252 19.82 2.59 -11.71
CA PHE A 252 18.58 2.26 -12.43
C PHE A 252 17.73 1.20 -11.70
N GLN A 253 18.34 0.28 -10.96
CA GLN A 253 17.63 -0.75 -10.20
C GLN A 253 16.99 -0.16 -8.94
N THR A 254 17.72 0.71 -8.23
CA THR A 254 17.16 1.43 -7.09
C THR A 254 15.98 2.30 -7.53
N LEU A 255 16.09 2.89 -8.72
CA LEU A 255 15.01 3.66 -9.34
C LEU A 255 13.81 2.80 -9.74
N ALA A 256 14.03 1.64 -10.36
CA ALA A 256 12.97 0.70 -10.70
C ALA A 256 12.21 0.22 -9.45
N LEU A 257 12.95 -0.09 -8.37
CA LEU A 257 12.38 -0.45 -7.08
C LEU A 257 11.59 0.72 -6.47
N ALA A 258 12.14 1.94 -6.50
CA ALA A 258 11.48 3.14 -5.98
C ALA A 258 10.19 3.45 -6.76
N ARG A 259 10.20 3.32 -8.09
CA ARG A 259 9.01 3.48 -8.95
C ARG A 259 7.92 2.49 -8.58
N ASN A 260 8.23 1.19 -8.48
CA ASN A 260 7.23 0.21 -8.07
C ASN A 260 6.75 0.45 -6.63
N ALA A 261 7.67 0.74 -5.70
CA ALA A 261 7.35 1.04 -4.31
C ALA A 261 6.40 2.24 -4.20
N SER A 262 6.68 3.32 -4.93
CA SER A 262 5.84 4.52 -4.92
C SER A 262 4.45 4.25 -5.47
N MET A 263 4.35 3.45 -6.54
CA MET A 263 3.08 3.16 -7.21
C MET A 263 2.22 2.25 -6.33
N THR A 264 2.80 1.17 -5.80
CA THR A 264 2.13 0.25 -4.88
C THR A 264 1.74 0.95 -3.57
N LEU A 265 2.60 1.83 -3.04
CA LEU A 265 2.28 2.66 -1.89
C LEU A 265 1.16 3.65 -2.19
N ASN A 266 1.10 4.19 -3.42
CA ASN A 266 0.01 5.07 -3.81
C ASN A 266 -1.33 4.34 -3.88
N VAL A 267 -1.34 3.16 -4.47
CA VAL A 267 -2.53 2.29 -4.53
C VAL A 267 -2.94 1.88 -3.12
N PHE A 268 -1.99 1.48 -2.27
CA PHE A 268 -2.21 1.14 -0.87
C PHE A 268 -2.86 2.28 -0.10
N ILE A 269 -2.29 3.48 -0.23
CA ILE A 269 -2.85 4.66 0.41
C ILE A 269 -4.22 4.90 -0.15
N SER A 270 -4.44 4.93 -1.46
CA SER A 270 -5.77 5.09 -2.06
C SER A 270 -6.81 4.04 -1.63
N GLN A 271 -6.39 2.86 -1.16
CA GLN A 271 -7.28 1.80 -0.70
C GLN A 271 -7.64 1.90 0.79
N LEU A 272 -6.86 2.60 1.61
CA LEU A 272 -7.09 2.76 3.05
C LEU A 272 -8.19 3.79 3.39
N THR A 273 -9.11 4.09 2.47
CA THR A 273 -10.11 5.15 2.65
C THR A 273 -10.80 4.99 4.01
N PRO A 274 -10.67 5.95 4.93
CA PRO A 274 -11.46 5.90 6.14
C PRO A 274 -12.92 6.01 5.72
N SER A 275 -13.74 5.00 6.00
CA SER A 275 -15.16 5.01 5.67
C SER A 275 -15.88 6.25 6.25
N SER A 276 -15.32 6.85 7.31
CA SER A 276 -15.80 8.10 7.92
C SER A 276 -15.49 9.39 7.15
N SER A 277 -14.65 9.39 6.09
CA SER A 277 -14.44 10.61 5.28
C SER A 277 -15.43 10.76 4.13
N SER A 278 -16.22 9.73 3.82
CA SER A 278 -17.35 9.89 2.90
C SER A 278 -18.40 10.88 3.43
N SER A 279 -18.43 11.12 4.75
CA SER A 279 -19.30 12.13 5.37
C SER A 279 -18.66 13.51 5.55
N SER A 280 -17.34 13.69 5.38
CA SER A 280 -16.68 14.98 5.68
C SER A 280 -16.16 15.76 4.47
N SER A 281 -16.01 15.16 3.28
CA SER A 281 -15.53 15.90 2.10
C SER A 281 -16.61 16.38 1.13
N SER A 282 -17.90 16.16 1.41
CA SER A 282 -19.01 16.84 0.72
C SER A 282 -19.58 18.03 1.49
N SER A 283 -19.09 18.34 2.71
CA SER A 283 -19.66 19.42 3.52
C SER A 283 -18.94 20.77 3.43
N LYS A 284 -18.09 21.01 2.41
CA LYS A 284 -17.35 22.30 2.33
C LYS A 284 -17.41 23.08 1.03
N LYS A 285 -18.32 22.76 0.10
CA LYS A 285 -18.80 23.71 -0.95
C LYS A 285 -20.17 23.31 -1.52
N GLN A 286 -21.22 23.39 -0.71
CA GLN A 286 -22.56 23.90 -1.06
C GLN A 286 -23.40 23.81 0.22
N GLY A 287 -24.00 24.91 0.65
CA GLY A 287 -24.80 24.96 1.87
C GLY A 287 -25.95 23.95 1.87
N ASP A 288 -26.14 23.36 3.04
CA ASP A 288 -27.43 22.96 3.60
C ASP A 288 -28.22 21.78 2.99
N ARG A 289 -27.55 20.70 2.59
CA ARG A 289 -28.21 19.39 2.45
C ARG A 289 -27.35 18.28 3.03
N LEU A 290 -27.65 17.89 4.28
CA LEU A 290 -27.23 16.60 4.81
C LEU A 290 -27.59 15.50 3.79
N SER A 291 -26.77 14.46 3.66
CA SER A 291 -27.03 13.37 2.71
C SER A 291 -28.47 12.84 2.89
N PRO A 292 -29.18 12.49 1.82
CA PRO A 292 -30.59 12.06 1.91
C PRO A 292 -30.77 10.85 2.84
N GLN A 293 -29.75 9.98 2.93
CA GLN A 293 -29.74 8.86 3.86
C GLN A 293 -29.58 9.30 5.32
N THR A 294 -28.70 10.26 5.62
CA THR A 294 -28.59 10.82 6.98
C THR A 294 -29.82 11.60 7.38
N GLN A 295 -30.48 12.31 6.45
CA GLN A 295 -31.76 12.94 6.71
C GLN A 295 -32.85 11.91 6.98
N ALA A 296 -32.90 10.80 6.24
CA ALA A 296 -33.84 9.71 6.50
C ALA A 296 -33.61 9.05 7.87
N GLN A 297 -32.35 8.84 8.26
CA GLN A 297 -32.02 8.29 9.59
C GLN A 297 -32.34 9.27 10.73
N LEU A 298 -32.05 10.56 10.55
CA LEU A 298 -32.43 11.59 11.52
C LEU A 298 -33.96 11.71 11.61
N ALA A 299 -34.67 11.68 10.49
CA ALA A 299 -36.13 11.67 10.48
C ALA A 299 -36.69 10.42 11.17
N GLN A 300 -36.08 9.24 10.95
CA GLN A 300 -36.46 8.02 11.66
C GLN A 300 -36.21 8.14 13.17
N LEU A 301 -35.06 8.69 13.59
CA LEU A 301 -34.75 8.91 15.01
C LEU A 301 -35.71 9.92 15.66
N VAL A 302 -36.04 11.00 14.95
CA VAL A 302 -37.01 12.01 15.39
C VAL A 302 -38.40 11.39 15.49
N ASN A 303 -38.82 10.57 14.53
CA ASN A 303 -40.08 9.84 14.58
C ASN A 303 -40.12 8.84 15.76
N MET A 304 -39.01 8.14 16.03
CA MET A 304 -38.90 7.24 17.19
C MET A 304 -38.94 8.01 18.52
N ALA A 305 -38.34 9.19 18.57
CA ALA A 305 -38.40 10.06 19.74
C ALA A 305 -39.83 10.57 19.99
N HIS A 306 -40.53 11.02 18.93
CA HIS A 306 -41.92 11.43 19.01
C HIS A 306 -42.87 10.28 19.36
N ALA A 307 -42.64 9.08 18.82
CA ALA A 307 -43.40 7.88 19.17
C ALA A 307 -43.23 7.54 20.66
N ASN A 308 -41.99 7.55 21.16
CA ASN A 308 -41.71 7.33 22.58
C ASN A 308 -42.36 8.40 23.47
N ASP A 309 -42.31 9.68 23.08
CA ASP A 309 -42.94 10.76 23.86
C ASP A 309 -44.48 10.62 23.90
N ALA A 310 -45.09 10.22 22.78
CA ALA A 310 -46.52 9.91 22.71
C ALA A 310 -46.89 8.67 23.56
N GLU A 311 -46.04 7.65 23.59
CA GLU A 311 -46.25 6.47 24.44
C GLU A 311 -46.11 6.82 25.93
N VAL A 312 -45.07 7.57 26.31
CA VAL A 312 -44.85 8.01 27.70
C VAL A 312 -46.01 8.88 28.18
N THR A 313 -46.48 9.83 27.36
CA THR A 313 -47.64 10.67 27.70
C THR A 313 -48.93 9.87 27.81
N ARG A 314 -49.15 8.88 26.94
CA ARG A 314 -50.30 7.96 27.03
C ARG A 314 -50.25 7.10 28.30
N LEU A 315 -49.09 6.56 28.65
CA LEU A 315 -48.89 5.80 29.89
C LEU A 315 -49.12 6.66 31.12
N LEU A 316 -48.64 7.91 31.11
CA LEU A 316 -48.88 8.86 32.18
C LEU A 316 -50.38 9.17 32.32
N GLN A 317 -51.08 9.41 31.21
CA GLN A 317 -52.54 9.62 31.23
C GLN A 317 -53.31 8.39 31.71
N LEU A 318 -52.88 7.19 31.36
CA LEU A 318 -53.47 5.94 31.86
C LEU A 318 -53.24 5.81 33.37
N GLY A 319 -52.04 6.10 33.86
CA GLY A 319 -51.75 6.17 35.30
C GLY A 319 -52.56 7.24 36.04
N LEU A 320 -52.94 8.32 35.36
CA LEU A 320 -53.81 9.38 35.88
C LEU A 320 -55.32 9.11 35.68
N ALA A 321 -55.71 8.09 34.91
CA ALA A 321 -57.11 7.76 34.65
C ALA A 321 -57.95 7.56 35.92
N PRO A 322 -57.50 6.84 36.97
CA PRO A 322 -58.28 6.70 38.21
C PRO A 322 -58.42 8.00 39.01
N PHE A 323 -57.61 9.02 38.72
CA PHE A 323 -57.65 10.33 39.38
C PHE A 323 -58.37 11.40 38.53
N LYS A 324 -58.98 11.03 37.40
CA LYS A 324 -59.74 11.98 36.55
C LYS A 324 -60.95 12.53 37.33
N GLY A 325 -60.86 13.80 37.74
CA GLY A 325 -61.93 14.52 38.44
C GLY A 325 -61.42 15.23 39.70
N ASP A 326 -60.42 14.67 40.36
CA ASP A 326 -59.80 15.26 41.55
C ASP A 326 -58.47 15.94 41.20
N LYS A 327 -58.52 17.27 41.06
CA LYS A 327 -57.34 18.08 40.72
C LYS A 327 -56.24 17.97 41.78
N GLU A 328 -56.58 17.73 43.04
CA GLU A 328 -55.60 17.69 44.14
C GLU A 328 -54.78 16.41 44.14
N SER A 329 -55.41 15.25 43.95
CA SER A 329 -54.69 13.96 43.88
C SER A 329 -53.78 13.87 42.66
N VAL A 330 -54.23 14.37 41.50
CA VAL A 330 -53.39 14.47 40.29
C VAL A 330 -52.16 15.34 40.56
N TRP A 331 -52.32 16.48 41.23
CA TRP A 331 -51.22 17.37 41.56
C TRP A 331 -50.24 16.73 42.56
N ARG A 332 -50.75 16.08 43.61
CA ARG A 332 -49.94 15.33 44.58
C ARG A 332 -49.14 14.21 43.90
N LEU A 333 -49.75 13.43 43.02
CA LEU A 333 -49.08 12.38 42.27
C LEU A 333 -47.97 12.95 41.37
N ARG A 334 -48.28 14.00 40.59
CA ARG A 334 -47.29 14.65 39.71
C ARG A 334 -46.11 15.19 40.51
N ARG A 335 -46.36 15.78 41.68
CA ARG A 335 -45.31 16.25 42.58
C ARG A 335 -44.45 15.10 43.10
N GLY A 336 -45.08 14.01 43.57
CA GLY A 336 -44.38 12.82 44.03
C GLY A 336 -43.53 12.15 42.94
N MET A 337 -44.04 12.06 41.70
CA MET A 337 -43.28 11.55 40.55
C MET A 337 -42.07 12.45 40.24
N LYS A 338 -42.25 13.77 40.24
CA LYS A 338 -41.16 14.74 40.02
C LYS A 338 -40.09 14.61 41.10
N GLU A 339 -40.50 14.57 42.36
CA GLU A 339 -39.59 14.39 43.50
C GLU A 339 -38.85 13.05 43.40
N GLY A 340 -39.53 11.96 43.03
CA GLY A 340 -38.93 10.65 42.79
C GLY A 340 -37.92 10.65 41.64
N LEU A 341 -38.19 11.32 40.53
CA LEU A 341 -37.25 11.46 39.41
C LEU A 341 -36.01 12.28 39.80
N ILE A 342 -36.19 13.35 40.57
CA ILE A 342 -35.08 14.16 41.09
C ILE A 342 -34.24 13.33 42.07
N LEU A 343 -34.87 12.59 43.00
CA LEU A 343 -34.13 11.70 43.90
C LEU A 343 -33.37 10.62 43.12
N GLY A 344 -33.99 10.05 42.09
CA GLY A 344 -33.38 9.05 41.23
C GLY A 344 -32.15 9.59 40.50
N SER A 345 -32.27 10.76 39.86
CA SER A 345 -31.16 11.38 39.14
C SER A 345 -30.03 11.80 40.07
N VAL A 346 -30.35 12.34 41.25
CA VAL A 346 -29.35 12.68 42.28
C VAL A 346 -28.66 11.43 42.80
N ARG A 347 -29.38 10.33 43.04
CA ARG A 347 -28.79 9.04 43.46
C ARG A 347 -27.89 8.44 42.39
N ASP A 348 -28.22 8.63 41.11
CA ASP A 348 -27.46 8.08 39.98
C ASP A 348 -26.27 8.95 39.57
N ALA A 349 -26.22 10.22 39.99
CA ALA A 349 -25.06 11.08 39.80
C ALA A 349 -23.81 10.45 40.43
N LEU A 350 -22.70 10.43 39.67
CA LEU A 350 -21.45 9.78 40.07
C LEU A 350 -20.92 10.32 41.41
N GLU A 351 -21.02 11.64 41.62
CA GLU A 351 -20.58 12.32 42.84
C GLU A 351 -21.29 11.79 44.09
N VAL A 352 -22.59 11.55 44.01
CA VAL A 352 -23.39 11.04 45.14
C VAL A 352 -23.08 9.56 45.38
N ARG A 353 -22.89 8.77 44.33
CA ARG A 353 -22.48 7.36 44.47
C ARG A 353 -21.10 7.23 45.12
N GLU A 354 -20.16 8.08 44.73
CA GLU A 354 -18.83 8.14 45.35
C GLU A 354 -18.90 8.59 46.80
N ALA A 355 -19.67 9.64 47.10
CA ALA A 355 -19.88 10.09 48.48
C ALA A 355 -20.51 9.01 49.37
N VAL A 356 -21.55 8.34 48.89
CA VAL A 356 -22.19 7.20 49.59
C VAL A 356 -21.20 6.05 49.77
N ARG A 357 -20.36 5.77 48.76
CA ARG A 357 -19.31 4.74 48.86
C ARG A 357 -18.30 5.06 49.96
N VAL A 358 -17.80 6.30 50.01
CA VAL A 358 -16.87 6.77 51.05
C VAL A 358 -17.50 6.68 52.45
N VAL A 359 -18.77 7.04 52.59
CA VAL A 359 -19.49 6.92 53.88
C VAL A 359 -19.68 5.46 54.28
N ARG A 360 -20.01 4.59 53.32
CA ARG A 360 -20.19 3.16 53.54
C ARG A 360 -18.89 2.46 53.94
N GLU A 361 -17.78 2.82 53.29
CA GLU A 361 -16.42 2.39 53.66
C GLU A 361 -16.06 2.85 55.08
N ARG A 362 -16.37 4.10 55.45
CA ARG A 362 -16.14 4.62 56.82
C ARG A 362 -16.99 3.94 57.88
N ARG A 363 -18.20 3.49 57.56
CA ARG A 363 -19.10 2.81 58.50
C ARG A 363 -18.86 1.29 58.60
N GLY A 364 -17.94 0.73 57.82
CA GLY A 364 -17.62 -0.71 57.86
C GLY A 364 -18.78 -1.62 57.43
N VAL A 365 -19.81 -1.09 56.75
CA VAL A 365 -20.94 -1.87 56.28
C VAL A 365 -20.66 -2.25 54.82
N ALA A 366 -19.90 -3.32 54.61
CA ALA A 366 -19.60 -3.84 53.27
C ALA A 366 -20.85 -4.20 52.46
#